data_AF-A0A376VWP1-F1
#
_entry.id   AF-A0A376VWP1-F1
#
_cell.length_a   1.000
_cell.length_b   1.000
_cell.length_c   1.000
_cell.angle_alpha   90.00
_cell.angle_beta   90.00
_cell.angle_gamma   90.00
#
_symmetry.space_group_name_H-M   'P 1'
#
loop_
_entity.id
_entity.type
_entity.pdbx_description
1 polymer ?
#
loop_
_entity_poly.entity_id
_entity_poly.type
_entity_poly.pdbx_seq_one_letter_code
_entity_poly.pdbx_strand_id
1 'polypeptide(L)'
;MYLHATDKVLKDDNLLALFDIPKILWPRLRLSWQRRRHHMITGRMDFCMDERGLKVYEYNADSASCHTEAGLILERWAEQGYKGNGFNPAEGLINELAGAWKHSRARPFVHIMQDKDIEENYHAQFMEQALQQAGFETRILRGLEELRWDAAGQLIDGEGRQVNCVWKTWAWETAFDQIREVSDREFAAVPIRTGHPQNEVRLIDVLLRPEVLVFEPLWTVIPGNKAILPILWSLFPHHRYLLDTDFTVNDELVKTGYAVKPIAGRCGSNIDLVSHHEEVLDQTSGKFAEQKNIYQQLWCLPKVDGKYIQVCTFTVGGNYGGTCLRGDESLVIKKESDIEPLIVVKE
;
A
#
# COMPACT_ATOMS: atom_id res chain seq x y z
N MET A 1 8.55 10.81 -9.35
CA MET A 1 9.72 9.91 -9.23
C MET A 1 9.31 8.44 -9.24
N TYR A 2 8.49 7.97 -8.30
CA TYR A 2 8.01 6.57 -8.26
C TYR A 2 7.46 6.06 -9.60
N LEU A 3 6.51 6.78 -10.21
CA LEU A 3 5.94 6.40 -11.51
C LEU A 3 6.96 6.37 -12.66
N HIS A 4 8.02 7.19 -12.58
CA HIS A 4 9.11 7.16 -13.56
C HIS A 4 9.97 5.89 -13.37
N ALA A 5 10.29 5.54 -12.13
CA ALA A 5 10.98 4.30 -11.81
C ALA A 5 10.13 3.07 -12.20
N THR A 6 8.82 3.08 -11.93
CA THR A 6 7.89 2.02 -12.37
C THR A 6 7.92 1.82 -13.88
N ASP A 7 7.91 2.91 -14.67
CA ASP A 7 8.02 2.83 -16.13
C ASP A 7 9.35 2.20 -16.58
N LYS A 8 10.46 2.55 -15.92
CA LYS A 8 11.79 1.97 -16.19
C LYS A 8 11.83 0.48 -15.86
N VAL A 9 11.33 0.09 -14.69
CA VAL A 9 11.24 -1.32 -14.26
C VAL A 9 10.46 -2.15 -15.26
N LEU A 10 9.29 -1.67 -15.71
CA LEU A 10 8.43 -2.45 -16.61
C LEU A 10 8.96 -2.55 -18.04
N LYS A 11 9.96 -1.74 -18.40
CA LYS A 11 10.67 -1.76 -19.70
C LYS A 11 11.92 -2.63 -19.70
N ASP A 12 12.40 -3.10 -18.55
CA ASP A 12 13.62 -3.90 -18.42
C ASP A 12 13.39 -5.13 -17.53
N ASP A 13 13.43 -6.32 -18.12
CA ASP A 13 13.26 -7.59 -17.43
C ASP A 13 14.29 -7.80 -16.31
N ASN A 14 15.49 -7.23 -16.43
CA ASN A 14 16.51 -7.34 -15.38
C ASN A 14 16.10 -6.58 -14.12
N LEU A 15 15.51 -5.39 -14.29
CA LEU A 15 14.98 -4.61 -13.17
C LEU A 15 13.73 -5.28 -12.58
N LEU A 16 12.82 -5.76 -13.42
CA LEU A 16 11.59 -6.41 -12.95
C LEU A 16 11.88 -7.72 -12.19
N ALA A 17 12.93 -8.44 -12.57
CA ALA A 17 13.36 -9.65 -11.86
C ALA A 17 13.73 -9.40 -10.39
N LEU A 18 14.13 -8.18 -10.02
CA LEU A 18 14.53 -7.84 -8.65
C LEU A 18 13.37 -7.87 -7.66
N PHE A 19 12.12 -7.77 -8.13
CA PHE A 19 10.91 -7.64 -7.33
C PHE A 19 10.34 -8.97 -6.83
N ASP A 20 10.89 -10.12 -7.26
CA ASP A 20 10.43 -11.47 -6.91
C ASP A 20 8.92 -11.72 -7.16
N ILE A 21 8.36 -11.04 -8.18
CA ILE A 21 6.99 -11.25 -8.63
C ILE A 21 6.95 -12.45 -9.59
N PRO A 22 5.98 -13.39 -9.44
CA PRO A 22 5.83 -14.53 -10.33
C PRO A 22 5.89 -14.13 -11.82
N LYS A 23 6.82 -14.73 -12.57
CA LYS A 23 7.09 -14.38 -13.99
C LYS A 23 5.85 -14.40 -14.89
N ILE A 24 4.89 -15.28 -14.59
CA ILE A 24 3.61 -15.40 -15.30
C ILE A 24 2.79 -14.09 -15.28
N LEU A 25 3.03 -13.21 -14.31
CA LEU A 25 2.35 -11.92 -14.17
C LEU A 25 3.03 -10.78 -14.91
N TRP A 26 4.26 -10.93 -15.40
CA TRP A 26 5.01 -9.83 -16.03
C TRP A 26 4.27 -9.23 -17.24
N PRO A 27 3.68 -10.03 -18.16
CA PRO A 27 2.86 -9.47 -19.22
C PRO A 27 1.64 -8.69 -18.69
N ARG A 28 1.01 -9.17 -17.60
CA ARG A 28 -0.15 -8.52 -16.98
C ARG A 28 0.21 -7.22 -16.28
N LEU A 29 1.38 -7.14 -15.65
CA LEU A 29 1.91 -5.90 -15.05
C LEU A 29 2.08 -4.80 -16.11
N ARG A 30 2.69 -5.15 -17.25
CA ARG A 30 2.87 -4.23 -18.39
C ARG A 30 1.53 -3.76 -18.97
N LEU A 31 0.59 -4.68 -19.16
CA LEU A 31 -0.76 -4.34 -19.61
C LEU A 31 -1.50 -3.45 -18.61
N SER A 32 -1.36 -3.72 -17.32
CA SER A 32 -1.92 -2.89 -16.25
C SER A 32 -1.33 -1.49 -16.31
N TRP A 33 0.00 -1.36 -16.39
CA TRP A 33 0.67 -0.06 -16.50
C TRP A 33 0.19 0.75 -17.70
N GLN A 34 0.10 0.11 -18.86
CA GLN A 34 -0.33 0.77 -20.09
C GLN A 34 -1.81 1.21 -20.03
N ARG A 35 -2.71 0.34 -19.56
CA ARG A 35 -4.16 0.56 -19.63
C ARG A 35 -4.74 1.27 -18.40
N ARG A 36 -4.05 1.21 -17.27
CA ARG A 36 -4.51 1.71 -15.96
C ARG A 36 -3.63 2.83 -15.41
N ARG A 37 -2.86 3.50 -16.28
CA ARG A 37 -1.85 4.50 -15.92
C ARG A 37 -2.36 5.60 -14.96
N HIS A 38 -3.62 6.00 -15.10
CA HIS A 38 -4.24 7.09 -14.34
C HIS A 38 -5.36 6.62 -13.41
N HIS A 39 -5.41 5.32 -13.08
CA HIS A 39 -6.53 4.77 -12.32
C HIS A 39 -6.17 4.37 -10.90
N MET A 40 -5.03 4.82 -10.37
CA MET A 40 -4.72 4.69 -8.95
C MET A 40 -5.61 5.65 -8.15
N ILE A 41 -6.28 5.18 -7.10
CA ILE A 41 -7.17 6.02 -6.28
C ILE A 41 -6.37 6.67 -5.16
N THR A 42 -5.67 5.88 -4.34
CA THR A 42 -4.94 6.41 -3.19
C THR A 42 -3.73 5.57 -2.80
N GLY A 43 -2.84 6.20 -2.03
CA GLY A 43 -1.65 5.59 -1.43
C GLY A 43 -1.16 6.44 -0.26
N ARG A 44 -0.19 5.95 0.50
CA ARG A 44 0.39 6.66 1.65
C ARG A 44 1.91 6.63 1.62
N MET A 45 2.56 7.78 1.71
CA MET A 45 4.01 7.88 1.85
C MET A 45 4.38 8.10 3.30
N ASP A 46 5.45 7.43 3.73
CA ASP A 46 5.94 7.46 5.10
C ASP A 46 7.28 8.23 5.14
N PHE A 47 7.37 9.24 6.01
CA PHE A 47 8.48 10.18 6.06
C PHE A 47 9.06 10.36 7.46
N CYS A 48 10.36 10.66 7.49
CA CYS A 48 11.00 11.37 8.58
C CYS A 48 11.05 12.86 8.28
N MET A 49 10.63 13.70 9.22
CA MET A 49 10.66 15.15 9.07
C MET A 49 11.09 15.83 10.38
N ASP A 50 12.18 16.60 10.32
CA ASP A 50 12.63 17.50 11.39
C ASP A 50 13.62 18.54 10.83
N GLU A 51 14.39 19.19 11.70
CA GLU A 51 15.45 20.15 11.35
C GLU A 51 16.51 19.64 10.36
N ARG A 52 16.71 18.32 10.25
CA ARG A 52 17.64 17.69 9.29
C ARG A 52 17.06 17.68 7.87
N GLY A 53 15.75 17.89 7.73
CA GLY A 53 15.03 17.92 6.45
C GLY A 53 13.91 16.88 6.38
N LEU A 54 13.56 16.48 5.16
CA LEU A 54 12.49 15.51 4.87
C LEU A 54 13.05 14.32 4.10
N LYS A 55 12.83 13.10 4.59
CA LYS A 55 13.25 11.84 3.94
C LYS A 55 12.10 10.86 3.84
N VAL A 56 11.97 10.19 2.69
CA VAL A 56 10.94 9.17 2.46
C VAL A 56 11.48 7.78 2.75
N TYR A 57 10.77 7.00 3.56
CA TYR A 57 11.12 5.60 3.85
C TYR A 57 10.53 4.65 2.82
N GLU A 58 9.26 4.83 2.49
CA GLU A 58 8.52 4.00 1.54
C GLU A 58 7.25 4.69 1.01
N TYR A 59 6.66 4.08 -0.01
CA TYR A 59 5.38 4.49 -0.57
C TYR A 59 4.43 3.30 -0.64
N ASN A 60 3.46 3.26 0.29
CA ASN A 60 2.39 2.27 0.34
C ASN A 60 1.37 2.56 -0.78
N ALA A 61 1.66 2.12 -2.00
CA ALA A 61 0.86 2.40 -3.19
C ALA A 61 -0.22 1.35 -3.50
N ASP A 62 -0.16 0.18 -2.86
CA ASP A 62 -1.06 -0.95 -3.12
C ASP A 62 -2.28 -0.98 -2.18
N SER A 63 -2.03 -1.09 -0.88
CA SER A 63 -3.06 -1.19 0.16
C SER A 63 -2.64 -0.34 1.35
N ALA A 64 -2.98 0.94 1.32
CA ALA A 64 -2.74 1.88 2.41
C ALA A 64 -3.99 2.04 3.28
N SER A 65 -3.79 2.17 4.58
CA SER A 65 -4.81 2.48 5.59
C SER A 65 -4.53 3.84 6.25
N CYS A 66 -5.14 4.11 7.41
CA CYS A 66 -5.09 5.35 8.18
C CYS A 66 -5.98 6.50 7.64
N HIS A 67 -6.74 6.25 6.56
CA HIS A 67 -7.62 7.27 5.98
C HIS A 67 -8.75 7.68 6.93
N THR A 68 -9.38 6.71 7.60
CA THR A 68 -10.50 6.98 8.52
C THR A 68 -10.02 7.75 9.73
N GLU A 69 -8.87 7.36 10.27
CA GLU A 69 -8.28 7.96 11.45
C GLU A 69 -7.95 9.43 11.19
N ALA A 70 -7.27 9.72 10.08
CA ALA A 70 -6.89 11.09 9.72
C ALA A 70 -8.08 11.95 9.25
N GLY A 71 -8.92 11.40 8.38
CA GLY A 71 -9.97 12.14 7.67
C GLY A 71 -11.33 12.18 8.37
N LEU A 72 -11.52 11.42 9.46
CA LEU A 72 -12.80 11.40 10.19
C LEU A 72 -12.61 11.41 11.71
N ILE A 73 -11.74 10.56 12.26
CA ILE A 73 -11.57 10.50 13.72
C ILE A 73 -10.88 11.77 14.24
N LEU A 74 -9.83 12.24 13.56
CA LEU A 74 -9.15 13.49 13.92
C LEU A 74 -10.03 14.74 13.68
N GLU A 75 -10.92 14.71 12.69
CA GLU A 75 -11.95 15.74 12.53
C GLU A 75 -12.85 15.80 13.77
N ARG A 76 -13.35 14.64 14.21
CA ARG A 76 -14.18 14.57 15.40
C ARG A 76 -13.42 14.99 16.67
N TRP A 77 -12.15 14.61 16.78
CA TRP A 77 -11.27 15.04 17.88
C TRP A 77 -11.14 16.57 17.90
N ALA A 78 -10.89 17.20 16.75
CA ALA A 78 -10.72 18.64 16.65
C ALA A 78 -12.02 19.38 16.99
N GLU A 79 -13.15 18.94 16.44
CA GLU A 79 -14.49 19.49 16.74
C GLU A 79 -14.77 19.46 18.25
N GLN A 80 -14.45 18.34 18.90
CA GLN A 80 -14.74 18.11 20.30
C GLN A 80 -13.82 18.91 21.24
N GLY A 81 -12.50 18.91 20.97
CA GLY A 81 -11.50 19.35 21.94
C GLY A 81 -10.64 20.55 21.52
N TYR A 82 -10.42 20.77 20.22
CA TYR A 82 -9.54 21.83 19.76
C TYR A 82 -10.28 23.17 19.64
N LYS A 83 -9.64 24.26 20.12
CA LYS A 83 -10.20 25.63 20.14
C LYS A 83 -9.26 26.68 19.56
N GLY A 84 -8.14 26.26 18.98
CA GLY A 84 -7.19 27.15 18.31
C GLY A 84 -7.59 27.47 16.86
N ASN A 85 -6.74 28.24 16.18
CA ASN A 85 -6.98 28.70 14.80
C ASN A 85 -6.32 27.81 13.73
N GLY A 86 -5.68 26.72 14.14
CA GLY A 86 -5.11 25.75 13.21
C GLY A 86 -6.17 24.81 12.63
N PHE A 87 -5.75 23.90 11.75
CA PHE A 87 -6.64 22.95 11.08
C PHE A 87 -6.02 21.55 10.99
N ASN A 88 -6.88 20.53 10.85
CA ASN A 88 -6.47 19.16 10.55
C ASN A 88 -6.09 19.08 9.06
N PRO A 89 -4.83 18.75 8.70
CA PRO A 89 -4.41 18.72 7.30
C PRO A 89 -5.05 17.59 6.47
N ALA A 90 -5.85 16.71 7.06
CA ALA A 90 -6.60 15.65 6.38
C ALA A 90 -8.13 15.87 6.36
N GLU A 91 -8.64 17.03 6.80
CA GLU A 91 -10.09 17.33 6.91
C GLU A 91 -10.88 17.11 5.61
N GLY A 92 -10.23 17.26 4.44
CA GLY A 92 -10.85 17.09 3.12
C GLY A 92 -10.75 15.69 2.51
N LEU A 93 -10.15 14.71 3.20
CA LEU A 93 -9.72 13.44 2.58
C LEU A 93 -10.87 12.65 1.93
N ILE A 94 -12.06 12.61 2.55
CA ILE A 94 -13.23 11.92 1.98
C ILE A 94 -13.69 12.55 0.65
N ASN A 95 -13.64 13.89 0.56
CA ASN A 95 -14.04 14.63 -0.64
C ASN A 95 -13.04 14.43 -1.77
N GLU A 96 -11.74 14.42 -1.45
CA GLU A 96 -10.68 14.11 -2.42
C GLU A 96 -10.84 12.69 -2.98
N LEU A 97 -11.12 11.70 -2.12
CA LEU A 97 -11.36 10.33 -2.54
C LEU A 97 -12.61 10.20 -3.43
N ALA A 98 -13.71 10.87 -3.07
CA ALA A 98 -14.90 10.92 -3.91
C ALA A 98 -14.60 11.55 -5.28
N GLY A 99 -13.78 12.61 -5.32
CA GLY A 99 -13.26 13.21 -6.53
C GLY A 99 -12.47 12.23 -7.40
N ALA A 100 -11.57 11.46 -6.80
CA ALA A 100 -10.79 10.44 -7.51
C ALA A 100 -11.67 9.33 -8.09
N TRP A 101 -12.66 8.84 -7.32
CA TRP A 101 -13.61 7.84 -7.79
C TRP A 101 -14.46 8.35 -8.95
N LYS A 102 -14.99 9.57 -8.86
CA LYS A 102 -15.81 10.20 -9.90
C LYS A 102 -15.09 10.31 -11.26
N HIS A 103 -13.79 10.58 -11.23
CA HIS A 103 -12.96 10.68 -12.45
C HIS A 103 -12.28 9.35 -12.83
N SER A 104 -12.50 8.29 -12.05
CA SER A 104 -12.03 6.96 -12.37
C SER A 104 -12.85 6.35 -13.52
N ARG A 105 -12.41 5.18 -13.97
CA ARG A 105 -13.16 4.32 -14.92
C ARG A 105 -13.80 3.13 -14.22
N ALA A 106 -14.08 3.23 -12.92
CA ALA A 106 -14.81 2.20 -12.19
C ALA A 106 -16.18 1.93 -12.84
N ARG A 107 -16.68 0.71 -12.69
CA ARG A 107 -18.00 0.33 -13.20
C ARG A 107 -19.09 0.78 -12.19
N PRO A 108 -20.36 0.91 -12.61
CA PRO A 108 -21.41 1.50 -11.77
C PRO A 108 -21.58 0.84 -10.40
N PHE A 109 -21.35 -0.48 -10.32
CA PHE A 109 -21.38 -1.24 -9.08
C PHE A 109 -19.98 -1.71 -8.69
N VAL A 110 -19.54 -1.39 -7.47
CA VAL A 110 -18.21 -1.73 -6.94
C VAL A 110 -18.35 -2.65 -5.73
N HIS A 111 -17.85 -3.89 -5.86
CA HIS A 111 -17.68 -4.78 -4.70
C HIS A 111 -16.47 -4.33 -3.89
N ILE A 112 -16.66 -4.12 -2.60
CA ILE A 112 -15.59 -3.76 -1.67
C ILE A 112 -15.15 -5.05 -0.99
N MET A 113 -13.94 -5.53 -1.28
CA MET A 113 -13.41 -6.76 -0.70
C MET A 113 -12.51 -6.45 0.49
N GLN A 114 -12.89 -6.96 1.66
CA GLN A 114 -12.08 -6.88 2.88
C GLN A 114 -11.83 -8.25 3.51
N ASP A 115 -10.86 -8.34 4.41
CA ASP A 115 -10.71 -9.51 5.27
C ASP A 115 -11.76 -9.50 6.40
N LYS A 116 -11.83 -10.59 7.17
CA LYS A 116 -12.65 -10.73 8.38
C LYS A 116 -11.98 -10.17 9.62
N ASP A 117 -11.31 -9.02 9.45
CA ASP A 117 -10.74 -8.23 10.54
C ASP A 117 -11.69 -7.08 10.89
N ILE A 118 -12.00 -6.91 12.18
CA ILE A 118 -12.83 -5.79 12.64
C ILE A 118 -12.16 -4.44 12.38
N GLU A 119 -10.83 -4.40 12.36
CA GLU A 119 -10.04 -3.20 12.07
C GLU A 119 -10.22 -2.75 10.61
N GLU A 120 -10.54 -3.67 9.70
CA GLU A 120 -10.79 -3.33 8.30
C GLU A 120 -12.21 -2.84 8.03
N ASN A 121 -13.16 -3.10 8.93
CA ASN A 121 -14.56 -2.71 8.73
C ASN A 121 -14.72 -1.20 8.54
N TYR A 122 -14.12 -0.39 9.42
CA TYR A 122 -14.25 1.07 9.32
C TYR A 122 -13.45 1.63 8.14
N HIS A 123 -12.37 0.97 7.73
CA HIS A 123 -11.60 1.38 6.55
C HIS A 123 -12.40 1.11 5.27
N ALA A 124 -13.02 -0.06 5.17
CA ALA A 124 -13.90 -0.41 4.05
C ALA A 124 -15.13 0.50 3.99
N GLN A 125 -15.77 0.78 5.12
CA GLN A 125 -16.92 1.68 5.22
C GLN A 125 -16.56 3.14 4.89
N PHE A 126 -15.37 3.61 5.28
CA PHE A 126 -14.92 4.95 4.91
C PHE A 126 -14.73 5.07 3.39
N MET A 127 -14.15 4.06 2.74
CA MET A 127 -14.06 4.05 1.27
C MET A 127 -15.43 3.90 0.60
N GLU A 128 -16.34 3.11 1.19
CA GLU A 128 -17.72 3.00 0.74
C GLU A 128 -18.42 4.36 0.72
N GLN A 129 -18.24 5.18 1.76
CA GLN A 129 -18.78 6.55 1.79
C GLN A 129 -18.24 7.41 0.64
N ALA A 130 -16.95 7.34 0.33
CA ALA A 130 -16.36 8.08 -0.80
C ALA A 130 -16.93 7.59 -2.15
N LEU A 131 -17.10 6.28 -2.33
CA LEU A 131 -17.72 5.67 -3.50
C LEU A 131 -19.17 6.11 -3.68
N GLN A 132 -19.98 6.06 -2.61
CA GLN A 132 -21.37 6.47 -2.63
C GLN A 132 -21.51 7.97 -2.91
N GLN A 133 -20.64 8.81 -2.31
CA GLN A 133 -20.58 10.24 -2.59
C GLN A 133 -20.22 10.53 -4.06
N ALA A 134 -19.41 9.67 -4.69
CA ALA A 134 -19.10 9.73 -6.11
C ALA A 134 -20.18 9.15 -7.03
N GLY A 135 -21.26 8.58 -6.47
CA GLY A 135 -22.42 8.07 -7.20
C GLY A 135 -22.33 6.58 -7.59
N PHE A 136 -21.44 5.80 -6.98
CA PHE A 136 -21.35 4.37 -7.20
C PHE A 136 -22.26 3.59 -6.24
N GLU A 137 -22.83 2.50 -6.74
CA GLU A 137 -23.44 1.48 -5.88
C GLU A 137 -22.35 0.55 -5.34
N THR A 138 -22.52 0.06 -4.11
CA THR A 138 -21.51 -0.77 -3.43
C THR A 138 -22.10 -1.98 -2.74
N ARG A 139 -21.26 -3.00 -2.53
CA ARG A 139 -21.49 -4.08 -1.55
C ARG A 139 -20.16 -4.46 -0.92
N ILE A 140 -20.10 -4.43 0.40
CA ILE A 140 -18.96 -4.96 1.15
C ILE A 140 -19.05 -6.49 1.22
N LEU A 141 -17.98 -7.16 0.80
CA LEU A 141 -17.75 -8.58 0.92
C LEU A 141 -16.70 -8.80 2.02
N ARG A 142 -17.07 -9.53 3.07
CA ARG A 142 -16.20 -9.84 4.22
C ARG A 142 -15.68 -11.27 4.12
N GLY A 143 -14.40 -11.42 3.83
CA GLY A 143 -13.85 -12.71 3.42
C GLY A 143 -14.27 -13.06 2.00
N LEU A 144 -14.28 -14.37 1.69
CA LEU A 144 -14.49 -14.88 0.33
C LEU A 144 -15.69 -15.83 0.21
N GLU A 145 -16.37 -16.15 1.31
CA GLU A 145 -17.37 -17.22 1.37
C GLU A 145 -18.69 -16.87 0.67
N GLU A 146 -18.96 -15.57 0.44
CA GLU A 146 -20.12 -15.14 -0.35
C GLU A 146 -19.90 -15.30 -1.86
N LEU A 147 -18.64 -15.47 -2.29
CA LEU A 147 -18.30 -15.59 -3.70
C LEU A 147 -18.48 -17.02 -4.18
N ARG A 148 -18.98 -17.17 -5.40
CA ARG A 148 -19.18 -18.46 -6.05
C ARG A 148 -19.12 -18.31 -7.56
N TRP A 149 -19.10 -19.44 -8.26
CA TRP A 149 -19.25 -19.46 -9.71
C TRP A 149 -20.67 -19.86 -10.11
N ASP A 150 -21.19 -19.26 -11.18
CA ASP A 150 -22.36 -19.80 -11.86
C ASP A 150 -22.01 -21.05 -12.68
N ALA A 151 -23.02 -21.64 -13.34
CA ALA A 151 -22.81 -22.84 -14.18
C ALA A 151 -21.84 -22.63 -15.35
N ALA A 152 -21.60 -21.38 -15.78
CA ALA A 152 -20.68 -21.03 -16.85
C ALA A 152 -19.28 -20.61 -16.35
N GLY A 153 -19.06 -20.59 -15.03
CA GLY A 153 -17.80 -20.15 -14.43
C GLY A 153 -17.68 -18.62 -14.28
N GLN A 154 -18.78 -17.88 -14.35
CA GLN A 154 -18.79 -16.45 -14.03
C GLN A 154 -18.73 -16.24 -12.53
N LEU A 155 -17.94 -15.26 -12.09
CA LEU A 155 -17.83 -14.90 -10.69
C LEU A 155 -19.05 -14.07 -10.27
N ILE A 156 -19.77 -14.55 -9.26
CA ILE A 156 -20.97 -13.92 -8.70
C ILE A 156 -20.86 -13.82 -7.17
N ASP A 157 -21.57 -12.86 -6.59
CA ASP A 157 -21.68 -12.69 -5.15
C ASP A 157 -22.81 -13.53 -4.52
N GLY A 158 -23.05 -13.31 -3.22
CA GLY A 158 -24.07 -14.00 -2.43
C GLY A 158 -25.50 -13.84 -2.98
N GLU A 159 -25.79 -12.74 -3.67
CA GLU A 159 -27.09 -12.42 -4.27
C GLU A 159 -27.16 -12.81 -5.75
N GLY A 160 -26.10 -13.41 -6.29
CA GLY A 160 -26.03 -13.81 -7.70
C GLY A 160 -25.72 -12.66 -8.65
N ARG A 161 -25.32 -11.49 -8.13
CA ARG A 161 -24.86 -10.37 -8.97
C ARG A 161 -23.43 -10.63 -9.41
N GLN A 162 -23.14 -10.31 -10.67
CA GLN A 162 -21.81 -10.48 -11.24
C GLN A 162 -20.77 -9.57 -10.56
N VAL A 163 -19.66 -10.15 -10.12
CA VAL A 163 -18.52 -9.41 -9.56
C VAL A 163 -17.57 -9.05 -10.69
N ASN A 164 -17.51 -7.75 -11.01
CA ASN A 164 -16.81 -7.30 -12.20
C ASN A 164 -16.05 -5.97 -12.00
N CYS A 165 -16.22 -5.29 -10.86
CA CYS A 165 -15.40 -4.17 -10.42
C CYS A 165 -15.19 -4.28 -8.92
N VAL A 166 -13.94 -4.18 -8.47
CA VAL A 166 -13.54 -4.42 -7.09
C VAL A 166 -12.66 -3.31 -6.59
N TRP A 167 -12.93 -2.82 -5.38
CA TRP A 167 -11.92 -2.17 -4.55
C TRP A 167 -11.53 -3.13 -3.41
N LYS A 168 -10.24 -3.28 -3.11
CA LYS A 168 -9.74 -4.26 -2.14
C LYS A 168 -8.97 -3.59 -0.99
N THR A 169 -9.10 -4.13 0.21
CA THR A 169 -8.17 -3.87 1.33
C THR A 169 -6.97 -4.82 1.31
N TRP A 170 -7.17 -6.03 0.75
CA TRP A 170 -6.14 -7.03 0.57
C TRP A 170 -4.93 -6.49 -0.21
N ALA A 171 -3.72 -6.79 0.25
CA ALA A 171 -2.51 -6.57 -0.55
C ALA A 171 -2.48 -7.52 -1.77
N TRP A 172 -1.99 -7.04 -2.91
CA TRP A 172 -1.76 -7.91 -4.08
C TRP A 172 -0.77 -9.04 -3.77
N GLU A 173 0.17 -8.81 -2.85
CA GLU A 173 1.17 -9.82 -2.47
C GLU A 173 0.52 -11.10 -1.91
N THR A 174 -0.60 -10.98 -1.18
CA THR A 174 -1.37 -12.14 -0.70
C THR A 174 -1.90 -12.99 -1.86
N ALA A 175 -2.27 -12.35 -2.98
CA ALA A 175 -2.66 -13.06 -4.19
C ALA A 175 -1.42 -13.66 -4.90
N PHE A 176 -0.26 -13.02 -4.84
CA PHE A 176 0.96 -13.58 -5.43
C PHE A 176 1.46 -14.82 -4.68
N ASP A 177 1.29 -14.87 -3.36
CA ASP A 177 1.61 -16.06 -2.56
C ASP A 177 0.81 -17.28 -3.00
N GLN A 178 -0.49 -17.13 -3.33
CA GLN A 178 -1.31 -18.23 -3.86
C GLN A 178 -0.83 -18.74 -5.23
N ILE A 179 -0.05 -17.96 -5.98
CA ILE A 179 0.62 -18.42 -7.21
C ILE A 179 1.92 -19.14 -6.85
N ARG A 180 2.68 -18.63 -5.86
CA ARG A 180 3.93 -19.27 -5.39
C ARG A 180 3.66 -20.65 -4.78
N GLU A 181 2.55 -20.82 -4.07
CA GLU A 181 2.12 -22.09 -3.48
C GLU A 181 1.89 -23.21 -4.51
N VAL A 182 1.64 -22.86 -5.78
CA VAL A 182 1.42 -23.83 -6.87
C VAL A 182 2.63 -23.95 -7.81
N SER A 183 3.77 -23.33 -7.48
CA SER A 183 4.94 -23.14 -8.35
C SER A 183 5.61 -24.43 -8.86
N ASP A 184 5.29 -25.60 -8.32
CA ASP A 184 5.86 -26.89 -8.78
C ASP A 184 5.31 -27.35 -10.14
N ARG A 185 4.29 -26.66 -10.68
CA ARG A 185 3.67 -26.99 -11.96
C ARG A 185 3.90 -25.88 -12.99
N GLU A 186 4.31 -26.25 -14.20
CA GLU A 186 4.36 -25.32 -15.32
C GLU A 186 2.93 -24.99 -15.78
N PHE A 187 2.52 -23.73 -15.60
CA PHE A 187 1.23 -23.23 -16.09
C PHE A 187 1.41 -22.29 -17.28
N ALA A 188 0.58 -22.47 -18.31
CA ALA A 188 0.53 -21.57 -19.46
C ALA A 188 -0.12 -20.20 -19.15
N ALA A 189 -0.83 -20.09 -18.02
CA ALA A 189 -1.51 -18.89 -17.57
C ALA A 189 -1.55 -18.82 -16.04
N VAL A 190 -1.98 -17.69 -15.48
CA VAL A 190 -2.22 -17.56 -14.03
C VAL A 190 -3.20 -18.64 -13.57
N PRO A 191 -2.89 -19.44 -12.53
CA PRO A 191 -3.66 -20.62 -12.13
C PRO A 191 -4.92 -20.26 -11.32
N ILE A 192 -5.80 -19.45 -11.92
CA ILE A 192 -7.13 -19.14 -11.38
C ILE A 192 -8.11 -20.28 -11.63
N ARG A 193 -9.05 -20.47 -10.70
CA ARG A 193 -10.20 -21.37 -10.84
C ARG A 193 -11.35 -20.62 -11.53
N THR A 194 -12.07 -21.31 -12.41
CA THR A 194 -13.33 -20.84 -13.02
C THR A 194 -14.49 -21.75 -12.64
N GLY A 195 -14.37 -22.41 -11.49
CA GLY A 195 -15.27 -23.43 -10.98
C GLY A 195 -14.54 -24.32 -9.97
N HIS A 196 -15.24 -24.76 -8.92
CA HIS A 196 -14.70 -25.68 -7.92
C HIS A 196 -15.85 -26.55 -7.36
N PRO A 197 -15.66 -27.84 -7.04
CA PRO A 197 -16.76 -28.70 -6.57
C PRO A 197 -17.47 -28.18 -5.33
N GLN A 198 -16.75 -27.50 -4.42
CA GLN A 198 -17.32 -26.88 -3.22
C GLN A 198 -17.62 -25.38 -3.40
N ASN A 199 -17.50 -24.82 -4.61
CA ASN A 199 -17.59 -23.38 -4.87
C ASN A 199 -16.63 -22.51 -4.03
N GLU A 200 -15.49 -23.07 -3.64
CA GLU A 200 -14.47 -22.35 -2.87
C GLU A 200 -13.66 -21.40 -3.76
N VAL A 201 -13.97 -20.11 -3.69
CA VAL A 201 -13.28 -19.02 -4.38
C VAL A 201 -12.10 -18.52 -3.57
N ARG A 202 -10.92 -18.42 -4.19
CA ARG A 202 -9.72 -17.81 -3.59
C ARG A 202 -9.54 -16.36 -4.05
N LEU A 203 -8.68 -15.62 -3.36
CA LEU A 203 -8.39 -14.22 -3.70
C LEU A 203 -7.88 -14.06 -5.14
N ILE A 204 -6.96 -14.93 -5.60
CA ILE A 204 -6.48 -14.89 -7.00
C ILE A 204 -7.58 -15.13 -8.03
N ASP A 205 -8.59 -15.95 -7.68
CA ASP A 205 -9.68 -16.30 -8.57
C ASP A 205 -10.60 -15.10 -8.85
N VAL A 206 -10.50 -14.05 -8.01
CA VAL A 206 -11.16 -12.75 -8.21
C VAL A 206 -10.21 -11.75 -8.83
N LEU A 207 -9.09 -11.45 -8.15
CA LEU A 207 -8.27 -10.28 -8.49
C LEU A 207 -7.54 -10.44 -9.82
N LEU A 208 -7.25 -11.68 -10.22
CA LEU A 208 -6.58 -12.00 -11.48
C LEU A 208 -7.56 -12.55 -12.53
N ARG A 209 -8.86 -12.38 -12.32
CA ARG A 209 -9.89 -12.68 -13.33
C ARG A 209 -9.90 -11.56 -14.39
N PRO A 210 -9.63 -11.83 -15.67
CA PRO A 210 -9.35 -10.79 -16.67
C PRO A 210 -10.42 -9.69 -16.82
N GLU A 211 -11.68 -10.04 -16.65
CA GLU A 211 -12.82 -9.14 -16.77
C GLU A 211 -13.13 -8.32 -15.50
N VAL A 212 -12.48 -8.62 -14.37
CA VAL A 212 -12.66 -7.89 -13.12
C VAL A 212 -11.75 -6.67 -13.10
N LEU A 213 -12.36 -5.49 -12.97
CA LEU A 213 -11.65 -4.23 -12.85
C LEU A 213 -11.28 -3.97 -11.39
N VAL A 214 -10.02 -4.22 -11.02
CA VAL A 214 -9.55 -4.08 -9.62
C VAL A 214 -8.94 -2.71 -9.35
N PHE A 215 -9.16 -2.21 -8.14
CA PHE A 215 -8.52 -1.04 -7.54
C PHE A 215 -7.93 -1.40 -6.16
N GLU A 216 -6.67 -1.11 -5.86
CA GLU A 216 -5.69 -0.44 -6.74
C GLU A 216 -5.24 -1.30 -7.95
N PRO A 217 -4.88 -0.67 -9.09
CA PRO A 217 -4.46 -1.42 -10.28
C PRO A 217 -3.23 -2.29 -10.03
N LEU A 218 -3.13 -3.45 -10.69
CA LEU A 218 -2.01 -4.40 -10.51
C LEU A 218 -0.60 -3.77 -10.63
N TRP A 219 -0.42 -2.68 -11.39
CA TRP A 219 0.91 -2.06 -11.52
C TRP A 219 1.40 -1.39 -10.22
N THR A 220 0.51 -1.09 -9.26
CA THR A 220 0.87 -0.42 -8.00
C THR A 220 1.74 -1.28 -7.08
N VAL A 221 1.82 -2.58 -7.33
CA VAL A 221 2.78 -3.46 -6.64
C VAL A 221 4.24 -3.08 -6.91
N ILE A 222 4.53 -2.42 -8.05
CA ILE A 222 5.88 -1.98 -8.37
C ILE A 222 6.31 -0.81 -7.48
N PRO A 223 5.60 0.33 -7.42
CA PRO A 223 5.95 1.40 -6.49
C PRO A 223 5.72 1.05 -5.01
N GLY A 224 4.87 0.07 -4.71
CA GLY A 224 4.63 -0.43 -3.35
C GLY A 224 5.70 -1.39 -2.82
N ASN A 225 6.47 -2.03 -3.70
CA ASN A 225 7.53 -2.96 -3.33
C ASN A 225 8.86 -2.21 -3.16
N LYS A 226 9.53 -2.42 -2.02
CA LYS A 226 10.74 -1.69 -1.61
C LYS A 226 11.95 -1.98 -2.50
N ALA A 227 11.92 -3.00 -3.37
CA ALA A 227 12.91 -3.20 -4.43
C ALA A 227 12.99 -2.01 -5.40
N ILE A 228 11.99 -1.12 -5.42
CA ILE A 228 12.05 0.13 -6.19
C ILE A 228 12.99 1.18 -5.57
N LEU A 229 13.33 1.09 -4.28
CA LEU A 229 14.11 2.11 -3.59
C LEU A 229 15.56 2.21 -4.12
N PRO A 230 16.32 1.11 -4.33
CA PRO A 230 17.62 1.20 -5.01
C PRO A 230 17.53 1.77 -6.42
N ILE A 231 16.43 1.48 -7.12
CA ILE A 231 16.21 1.98 -8.49
C ILE A 231 15.93 3.48 -8.47
N LEU A 232 15.14 3.96 -7.49
CA LEU A 232 14.91 5.38 -7.28
C LEU A 232 16.23 6.11 -6.96
N TRP A 233 17.06 5.54 -6.11
CA TRP A 233 18.37 6.09 -5.79
C TRP A 233 19.28 6.15 -7.03
N SER A 234 19.31 5.07 -7.83
CA SER A 234 20.06 5.03 -9.08
C SER A 234 19.60 6.08 -10.11
N LEU A 235 18.28 6.28 -10.24
CA LEU A 235 17.71 7.24 -11.19
C LEU A 235 17.81 8.70 -10.71
N PHE A 236 17.82 8.92 -9.39
CA PHE A 236 17.83 10.24 -8.77
C PHE A 236 18.88 10.30 -7.66
N PRO A 237 20.17 10.13 -7.99
CA PRO A 237 21.23 10.02 -6.99
C PRO A 237 21.32 11.30 -6.16
N HIS A 238 21.45 11.16 -4.84
CA HIS A 238 21.53 12.27 -3.88
C HIS A 238 20.31 13.20 -3.87
N HIS A 239 19.16 12.75 -4.38
CA HIS A 239 17.96 13.55 -4.33
C HIS A 239 17.58 13.89 -2.88
N ARG A 240 17.22 15.15 -2.62
CA ARG A 240 17.01 15.69 -1.27
C ARG A 240 16.07 14.86 -0.37
N TYR A 241 15.05 14.23 -0.95
CA TYR A 241 14.09 13.41 -0.21
C TYR A 241 14.43 11.92 -0.14
N LEU A 242 15.41 11.44 -0.92
CA LEU A 242 15.77 10.03 -0.94
C LEU A 242 16.87 9.72 0.08
N LEU A 243 16.90 8.46 0.50
CA LEU A 243 17.95 7.83 1.28
C LEU A 243 18.69 6.85 0.37
N ASP A 244 20.01 6.74 0.54
CA ASP A 244 20.78 5.71 -0.15
C ASP A 244 20.14 4.35 0.16
N THR A 245 19.88 3.56 -0.88
CA THR A 245 19.26 2.24 -0.72
C THR A 245 19.86 1.28 -1.72
N ASP A 246 20.19 0.07 -1.26
CA ASP A 246 20.84 -0.94 -2.07
C ASP A 246 20.32 -2.35 -1.71
N PHE A 247 20.59 -3.34 -2.56
CA PHE A 247 20.28 -4.75 -2.29
C PHE A 247 21.35 -5.45 -1.45
N THR A 248 22.48 -4.78 -1.20
CA THR A 248 23.57 -5.22 -0.33
C THR A 248 24.02 -4.07 0.58
N VAL A 249 24.61 -4.37 1.73
CA VAL A 249 25.26 -3.35 2.56
C VAL A 249 26.55 -2.88 1.87
N ASN A 250 26.49 -1.71 1.23
CA ASN A 250 27.65 -1.08 0.58
C ASN A 250 28.48 -0.24 1.56
N ASP A 251 29.66 0.21 1.13
CA ASP A 251 30.62 0.94 1.98
C ASP A 251 30.03 2.19 2.63
N GLU A 252 29.09 2.87 1.98
CA GLU A 252 28.48 4.07 2.55
C GLU A 252 27.43 3.71 3.62
N LEU A 253 26.64 2.67 3.37
CA LEU A 253 25.68 2.15 4.34
C LEU A 253 26.37 1.64 5.62
N VAL A 254 27.56 1.03 5.51
CA VAL A 254 28.37 0.65 6.70
C VAL A 254 28.68 1.89 7.55
N LYS A 255 29.10 3.00 6.93
CA LYS A 255 29.47 4.22 7.65
C LYS A 255 28.28 4.97 8.25
N THR A 256 27.11 4.86 7.65
CA THR A 256 25.91 5.59 8.11
C THR A 256 25.05 4.79 9.07
N GLY A 257 25.22 3.46 9.09
CA GLY A 257 24.19 2.54 9.54
C GLY A 257 23.07 2.41 8.50
N TYR A 258 22.22 1.40 8.68
CA TYR A 258 21.13 1.09 7.76
C TYR A 258 19.93 0.43 8.44
N ALA A 259 18.79 0.47 7.75
CA ALA A 259 17.61 -0.33 8.03
C ALA A 259 17.55 -1.51 7.03
N VAL A 260 17.43 -2.73 7.54
CA VAL A 260 17.13 -3.94 6.76
C VAL A 260 15.61 -4.05 6.65
N LYS A 261 15.09 -4.15 5.43
CA LYS A 261 13.65 -4.21 5.19
C LYS A 261 13.28 -5.23 4.11
N PRO A 262 12.31 -6.14 4.36
CA PRO A 262 11.82 -7.07 3.35
C PRO A 262 11.11 -6.33 2.22
N ILE A 263 11.34 -6.75 0.98
CA ILE A 263 10.88 -6.01 -0.21
C ILE A 263 9.36 -5.88 -0.31
N ALA A 264 8.60 -6.89 0.13
CA ALA A 264 7.14 -6.89 0.10
C ALA A 264 6.52 -6.90 1.52
N GLY A 265 7.32 -6.62 2.55
CA GLY A 265 6.82 -6.49 3.91
C GLY A 265 6.13 -5.16 4.19
N ARG A 266 5.33 -5.13 5.26
CA ARG A 266 4.46 -4.03 5.67
C ARG A 266 4.32 -3.97 7.19
N CYS A 267 3.73 -2.89 7.71
CA CYS A 267 3.40 -2.72 9.13
C CYS A 267 4.61 -2.85 10.09
N GLY A 268 5.80 -2.42 9.66
CA GLY A 268 7.00 -2.48 10.49
C GLY A 268 7.47 -3.90 10.83
N SER A 269 7.01 -4.93 10.11
CA SER A 269 7.40 -6.32 10.33
C SER A 269 8.77 -6.64 9.73
N ASN A 270 9.60 -7.40 10.45
CA ASN A 270 10.94 -7.84 10.04
C ASN A 270 11.88 -6.67 9.67
N ILE A 271 11.87 -5.62 10.49
CA ILE A 271 12.75 -4.46 10.34
C ILE A 271 13.89 -4.59 11.33
N ASP A 272 15.13 -4.50 10.83
CA ASP A 272 16.32 -4.40 11.67
C ASP A 272 16.94 -3.02 11.47
N LEU A 273 17.22 -2.30 12.56
CA LEU A 273 17.92 -1.02 12.52
C LEU A 273 19.34 -1.23 13.05
N VAL A 274 20.34 -0.94 12.22
CA VAL A 274 21.76 -1.12 12.56
C VAL A 274 22.47 0.23 12.50
N SER A 275 23.14 0.61 13.58
CA SER A 275 23.90 1.86 13.65
C SER A 275 25.23 1.77 12.90
N HIS A 276 25.88 2.91 12.71
CA HIS A 276 27.25 2.99 12.18
C HIS A 276 28.32 2.39 13.12
N HIS A 277 27.95 2.06 14.37
CA HIS A 277 28.79 1.30 15.30
C HIS A 277 28.54 -0.21 15.21
N GLU A 278 27.81 -0.68 14.20
CA GLU A 278 27.40 -2.08 14.02
C GLU A 278 26.52 -2.61 15.18
N GLU A 279 25.85 -1.71 15.90
CA GLU A 279 24.92 -2.06 16.98
C GLU A 279 23.49 -2.15 16.44
N VAL A 280 22.77 -3.21 16.81
CA VAL A 280 21.34 -3.34 16.52
C VAL A 280 20.57 -2.41 17.46
N LEU A 281 19.97 -1.37 16.89
CA LEU A 281 19.19 -0.35 17.61
C LEU A 281 17.77 -0.83 17.93
N ASP A 282 17.15 -1.56 17.00
CA ASP A 282 15.81 -2.12 17.14
C ASP A 282 15.67 -3.30 16.16
N GLN A 283 14.79 -4.25 16.50
CA GLN A 283 14.47 -5.40 15.67
C GLN A 283 13.01 -5.81 15.89
N THR A 284 12.28 -6.01 14.80
CA THR A 284 10.88 -6.46 14.85
C THR A 284 10.70 -7.84 14.24
N SER A 285 9.78 -8.62 14.81
CA SER A 285 9.37 -9.91 14.24
C SER A 285 8.33 -9.77 13.12
N GLY A 286 8.08 -10.83 12.37
CA GLY A 286 7.03 -10.85 11.34
C GLY A 286 7.13 -12.03 10.38
N LYS A 287 6.19 -12.09 9.43
CA LYS A 287 6.03 -13.21 8.50
C LYS A 287 6.87 -13.10 7.21
N PHE A 288 7.66 -12.05 7.07
CA PHE A 288 8.40 -11.73 5.82
C PHE A 288 9.90 -12.02 5.90
N ALA A 289 10.36 -12.74 6.94
CA ALA A 289 11.78 -12.99 7.20
C ALA A 289 12.53 -13.66 6.03
N GLU A 290 11.85 -14.52 5.27
CA GLU A 290 12.43 -15.29 4.16
C GLU A 290 12.44 -14.52 2.82
N GLN A 291 11.94 -13.27 2.80
CA GLN A 291 11.96 -12.46 1.59
C GLN A 291 13.34 -11.83 1.37
N LYS A 292 13.61 -11.45 0.11
CA LYS A 292 14.72 -10.56 -0.22
C LYS A 292 14.59 -9.25 0.58
N ASN A 293 15.72 -8.73 1.02
CA ASN A 293 15.82 -7.46 1.72
C ASN A 293 16.40 -6.36 0.83
N ILE A 294 16.09 -5.12 1.19
CA ILE A 294 16.90 -3.96 0.84
C ILE A 294 17.54 -3.38 2.10
N TYR A 295 18.59 -2.60 1.91
CA TYR A 295 19.33 -1.91 2.95
C TYR A 295 19.24 -0.42 2.65
N GLN A 296 18.55 0.32 3.50
CA GLN A 296 18.36 1.76 3.33
C GLN A 296 19.16 2.51 4.41
N GLN A 297 19.85 3.58 4.02
CA GLN A 297 20.58 4.46 4.92
C GLN A 297 19.78 4.79 6.16
N LEU A 298 20.38 4.60 7.34
CA LEU A 298 19.72 4.84 8.60
C LEU A 298 19.37 6.33 8.74
N TRP A 299 18.11 6.57 9.07
CA TRP A 299 17.61 7.90 9.35
C TRP A 299 16.51 7.77 10.39
N CYS A 300 16.88 7.76 11.68
CA CYS A 300 15.95 7.55 12.78
C CYS A 300 14.89 8.65 12.86
N LEU A 301 13.66 8.29 13.24
CA LEU A 301 12.58 9.24 13.50
C LEU A 301 12.95 10.22 14.64
N PRO A 302 12.45 11.46 14.59
CA PRO A 302 12.60 12.40 15.71
C PRO A 302 11.73 11.95 16.88
N LYS A 303 12.22 12.20 18.11
CA LYS A 303 11.47 11.96 19.34
C LYS A 303 10.90 13.27 19.85
N VAL A 304 9.57 13.36 19.94
CA VAL A 304 8.82 14.54 20.41
C VAL A 304 7.86 14.09 21.50
N ASP A 305 7.87 14.77 22.64
CA ASP A 305 7.00 14.50 23.79
C ASP A 305 6.93 13.02 24.20
N GLY A 306 8.08 12.34 24.16
CA GLY A 306 8.22 10.95 24.61
C GLY A 306 8.00 9.88 23.53
N LYS A 307 7.49 10.23 22.35
CA LYS A 307 7.25 9.29 21.23
C LYS A 307 8.08 9.62 20.00
N TYR A 308 8.41 8.61 19.20
CA TYR A 308 8.96 8.78 17.86
C TYR A 308 7.85 9.11 16.87
N ILE A 309 7.99 10.22 16.15
CA ILE A 309 6.92 10.75 15.30
C ILE A 309 7.28 10.59 13.83
N GLN A 310 6.49 9.79 13.11
CA GLN A 310 6.53 9.66 11.66
C GLN A 310 5.46 10.54 11.01
N VAL A 311 5.84 11.24 9.95
CA VAL A 311 4.89 11.98 9.11
C VAL A 311 4.42 11.08 7.98
N CYS A 312 3.12 10.96 7.81
CA CYS A 312 2.51 10.25 6.68
C CYS A 312 1.74 11.24 5.81
N THR A 313 1.87 11.13 4.49
CA THR A 313 1.01 11.90 3.57
C THR A 313 0.22 10.98 2.66
N PHE A 314 -1.04 11.31 2.44
CA PHE A 314 -1.89 10.61 1.48
C PHE A 314 -1.65 11.16 0.08
N THR A 315 -1.57 10.25 -0.89
CA THR A 315 -1.76 10.59 -2.29
C THR A 315 -3.18 10.23 -2.70
N VAL A 316 -3.89 11.11 -3.39
CA VAL A 316 -5.22 10.85 -3.95
C VAL A 316 -5.21 11.27 -5.42
N GLY A 317 -5.50 10.33 -6.33
CA GLY A 317 -5.39 10.55 -7.77
C GLY A 317 -3.97 10.92 -8.25
N GLY A 318 -2.95 10.66 -7.44
CA GLY A 318 -1.55 11.02 -7.71
C GLY A 318 -1.10 12.39 -7.19
N ASN A 319 -1.97 13.14 -6.50
CA ASN A 319 -1.65 14.42 -5.87
C ASN A 319 -1.70 14.30 -4.34
N TYR A 320 -1.21 15.31 -3.61
CA TYR A 320 -1.35 15.38 -2.15
C TYR A 320 -2.83 15.41 -1.73
N GLY A 321 -3.22 14.58 -0.76
CA GLY A 321 -4.58 14.49 -0.24
C GLY A 321 -4.71 14.65 1.28
N GLY A 322 -3.61 14.92 1.99
CA GLY A 322 -3.62 15.17 3.43
C GLY A 322 -2.39 14.62 4.16
N THR A 323 -2.28 14.94 5.44
CA THR A 323 -1.20 14.49 6.34
C THR A 323 -1.76 13.91 7.62
N CYS A 324 -1.11 12.90 8.19
CA CYS A 324 -1.30 12.46 9.56
C CYS A 324 0.03 12.12 10.22
N LEU A 325 0.02 11.96 11.54
CA LEU A 325 1.18 11.51 12.31
C LEU A 325 0.95 10.09 12.85
N ARG A 326 2.04 9.32 12.89
CA ARG A 326 2.11 8.03 13.61
C ARG A 326 3.13 8.14 14.72
N GLY A 327 2.74 7.75 15.93
CA GLY A 327 3.57 7.81 17.13
C GLY A 327 3.85 6.42 17.70
N ASP A 328 5.10 6.14 18.08
CA ASP A 328 5.50 4.89 18.73
C ASP A 328 6.58 5.12 19.80
N GLU A 329 6.67 4.24 20.79
CA GLU A 329 7.73 4.29 21.80
C GLU A 329 9.09 3.84 21.23
N SER A 330 9.07 3.05 20.16
CA SER A 330 10.22 2.49 19.44
C SER A 330 10.48 3.25 18.13
N LEU A 331 11.67 3.02 17.55
CA LEU A 331 12.09 3.65 16.30
C LEU A 331 11.30 3.17 15.06
N VAL A 332 10.62 2.03 15.17
CA VAL A 332 9.90 1.39 14.07
C VAL A 332 8.40 1.56 14.29
N ILE A 333 7.73 2.25 13.35
CA ILE A 333 6.26 2.33 13.30
C ILE A 333 5.68 0.97 12.87
N LYS A 334 4.66 0.51 13.59
CA LYS A 334 4.01 -0.80 13.47
C LYS A 334 2.52 -0.66 13.11
N LYS A 335 1.77 -1.77 13.04
CA LYS A 335 0.31 -1.72 12.81
C LYS A 335 -0.39 -0.99 13.96
N GLU A 336 0.03 -1.31 15.18
CA GLU A 336 -0.51 -0.88 16.46
C GLU A 336 -0.04 0.52 16.91
N SER A 337 0.92 1.15 16.23
CA SER A 337 1.36 2.50 16.59
C SER A 337 0.20 3.48 16.46
N ASP A 338 0.12 4.41 17.40
CA ASP A 338 -1.01 5.32 17.52
C ASP A 338 -1.07 6.30 16.34
N ILE A 339 -2.28 6.84 16.10
CA ILE A 339 -2.47 8.05 15.31
C ILE A 339 -2.40 9.23 16.25
N GLU A 340 -1.48 10.15 16.01
CA GLU A 340 -1.30 11.34 16.85
C GLU A 340 -2.08 12.52 16.25
N PRO A 341 -2.91 13.23 17.05
CA PRO A 341 -3.57 14.44 16.58
C PRO A 341 -2.58 15.48 16.04
N LEU A 342 -2.83 15.93 14.81
CA LEU A 342 -2.00 16.92 14.13
C LEU A 342 -2.84 18.15 13.80
N ILE A 343 -2.32 19.32 14.18
CA ILE A 343 -2.86 20.60 13.75
C ILE A 343 -1.77 21.39 13.04
N VAL A 344 -2.06 21.85 11.82
CA VAL A 344 -1.24 22.83 11.12
C VAL A 344 -1.61 24.22 11.62
N VAL A 345 -0.60 24.96 12.08
CA VAL A 345 -0.71 26.36 12.49
C VAL A 345 -0.09 27.27 11.43
N LYS A 346 -0.67 28.45 11.24
CA LYS A 346 -0.02 29.54 10.50
C LYS A 346 0.47 30.54 11.54
N GLU A 347 1.73 30.94 11.43
CA GLU A 347 2.26 32.09 12.18
C GLU A 347 1.65 33.41 11.71
#